data_AF-M3ELT6-F1
#
_entry.id   AF-M3ELT6-F1
#
_cell.length_a   1.000
_cell.length_b   1.000
_cell.length_c   1.000
_cell.angle_alpha   90.00
_cell.angle_beta   90.00
_cell.angle_gamma   90.00
#
_symmetry.space_group_name_H-M   'P 1'
#
loop_
_entity.id
_entity.type
_entity.pdbx_description
1 polymer ?
#
loop_
_entity_poly.entity_id
_entity_poly.type
_entity_poly.pdbx_seq_one_letter_code
_entity_poly.pdbx_strand_id
1 'polypeptide(L)'
;MNEKNSNDIINYGALYCFVRRQKKDDGSITGNSIMDVLLLLSLSSANSNQSSNPCPNNITISTSDTIVQVGSSINPLGIQFSASGPPSGSAISNSTITTNRNCQFSNYTAANLPTGLSISSSTGAISGIPTVAGATAVTLSVTFKPNNTSAVTLTKIMNMTVHTAGDLTCNTVGVAFGCAGTNPYSCANSNSCWTSYSSCKADSKCGY
;
A
#
# COMPACT_ATOMS: atom_id res chain seq x y z
N MET A 1 44.61 -41.25 26.28
CA MET A 1 43.38 -41.69 25.59
C MET A 1 42.47 -40.48 25.45
N ASN A 2 42.29 -40.02 24.20
CA ASN A 2 41.20 -39.24 23.57
C ASN A 2 39.98 -38.88 24.44
N GLU A 3 39.23 -37.80 24.25
CA GLU A 3 39.28 -36.55 23.45
C GLU A 3 38.00 -35.77 23.87
N LYS A 4 38.05 -34.44 23.73
CA LYS A 4 36.94 -33.52 23.39
C LYS A 4 35.76 -33.30 24.35
N ASN A 5 35.87 -32.15 25.00
CA ASN A 5 34.84 -31.13 25.26
C ASN A 5 33.78 -31.06 24.14
N SER A 6 32.48 -31.17 24.45
CA SER A 6 31.41 -30.99 23.46
C SER A 6 30.22 -30.20 24.03
N ASN A 7 29.91 -29.14 23.30
CA ASN A 7 28.91 -28.12 23.54
C ASN A 7 27.48 -28.68 23.68
N ASP A 8 26.72 -28.12 24.63
CA ASP A 8 25.27 -28.31 24.78
C ASP A 8 24.55 -27.78 23.53
N ILE A 9 24.17 -28.71 22.66
CA ILE A 9 23.18 -28.52 21.61
C ILE A 9 21.82 -28.85 22.25
N ILE A 10 21.00 -27.83 22.47
CA ILE A 10 19.60 -27.99 22.88
C ILE A 10 18.86 -28.68 21.73
N ASN A 11 18.67 -29.99 21.87
CA ASN A 11 18.04 -30.86 20.88
C ASN A 11 16.52 -30.94 21.18
N TYR A 12 15.72 -30.38 20.27
CA TYR A 12 14.26 -30.36 20.32
C TYR A 12 13.68 -31.78 20.13
N GLY A 13 13.66 -32.57 21.20
CA GLY A 13 13.21 -33.96 21.19
C GLY A 13 12.15 -34.33 22.24
N ALA A 14 11.54 -33.34 22.92
CA ALA A 14 10.73 -33.61 24.12
C ALA A 14 9.37 -32.88 24.17
N LEU A 15 8.67 -32.75 23.03
CA LEU A 15 7.28 -32.29 23.03
C LEU A 15 6.37 -33.13 22.11
N TYR A 16 6.56 -34.46 22.15
CA TYR A 16 5.68 -35.44 21.47
C TYR A 16 5.26 -36.58 22.41
N CYS A 17 5.16 -36.33 23.72
CA CYS A 17 4.87 -37.35 24.73
C CYS A 17 3.68 -37.03 25.64
N PHE A 18 2.53 -36.60 25.09
CA PHE A 18 1.28 -36.62 25.87
C PHE A 18 0.04 -37.21 25.18
N VAL A 19 0.12 -37.79 23.98
CA VAL A 19 -1.08 -38.42 23.38
C VAL A 19 -0.77 -39.78 22.76
N ARG A 20 -0.37 -40.75 23.59
CA ARG A 20 -0.58 -42.18 23.32
C ARG A 20 -0.80 -42.96 24.61
N ARG A 21 -2.00 -42.83 25.17
CA ARG A 21 -2.64 -43.91 25.94
C ARG A 21 -4.14 -43.87 25.65
N GLN A 22 -4.53 -44.44 24.51
CA GLN A 22 -5.68 -45.33 24.37
C GLN A 22 -5.66 -45.85 22.93
N LYS A 23 -5.07 -47.04 22.73
CA LYS A 23 -5.36 -47.85 21.54
C LYS A 23 -5.45 -49.29 22.01
N LYS A 24 -6.69 -49.72 22.30
CA LYS A 24 -7.21 -51.07 22.56
C LYS A 24 -8.55 -50.83 23.26
N ASP A 25 -9.71 -51.20 22.75
CA ASP A 25 -10.08 -52.26 21.84
C ASP A 25 -11.31 -51.84 21.01
N ASP A 26 -11.66 -52.68 20.03
CA ASP A 26 -12.93 -52.74 19.30
C ASP A 26 -13.15 -51.81 18.09
N GLY A 27 -13.06 -52.43 16.91
CA GLY A 27 -14.16 -52.37 15.93
C GLY A 27 -14.35 -51.09 15.09
N SER A 28 -14.26 -51.29 13.78
CA SER A 28 -14.88 -50.48 12.73
C SER A 28 -14.09 -49.30 12.16
N ILE A 29 -13.76 -49.49 10.88
CA ILE A 29 -13.35 -48.47 9.92
C ILE A 29 -14.62 -47.72 9.48
N THR A 30 -15.23 -46.91 10.34
CA THR A 30 -16.36 -46.05 9.95
C THR A 30 -16.32 -44.76 10.74
N GLY A 31 -15.77 -43.70 10.13
CA GLY A 31 -15.85 -42.37 10.74
C GLY A 31 -14.69 -41.43 10.48
N ASN A 32 -13.91 -41.58 9.41
CA ASN A 32 -13.03 -40.49 8.97
C ASN A 32 -13.91 -39.40 8.34
N SER A 33 -14.62 -38.64 9.17
CA SER A 33 -15.22 -37.39 8.72
C SER A 33 -14.09 -36.52 8.19
N ILE A 34 -14.16 -36.22 6.90
CA ILE A 34 -13.25 -35.33 6.17
C ILE A 34 -13.08 -33.98 6.92
N MET A 35 -13.99 -33.64 7.85
CA MET A 35 -13.90 -32.49 8.75
C MET A 35 -12.78 -32.54 9.81
N ASP A 36 -12.38 -33.70 10.32
CA ASP A 36 -11.28 -33.78 11.32
C ASP A 36 -9.90 -33.62 10.66
N VAL A 37 -9.76 -34.07 9.41
CA VAL A 37 -8.58 -33.78 8.58
C VAL A 37 -8.57 -32.31 8.17
N LEU A 38 -9.75 -31.71 7.94
CA LEU A 38 -9.90 -30.29 7.62
C LEU A 38 -9.58 -29.38 8.82
N LEU A 39 -9.89 -29.81 10.05
CA LEU A 39 -9.54 -29.07 11.26
C LEU A 39 -8.02 -29.06 11.51
N LEU A 40 -7.33 -30.18 11.25
CA LEU A 40 -5.87 -30.26 11.36
C LEU A 40 -5.14 -29.42 10.29
N LEU A 41 -5.74 -29.23 9.11
CA LEU A 41 -5.22 -28.34 8.07
C LEU A 41 -5.42 -26.85 8.39
N SER A 42 -6.39 -26.50 9.25
CA SER A 42 -6.58 -25.11 9.69
C SER A 42 -5.51 -24.64 10.68
N LEU A 43 -4.92 -25.56 11.45
CA LEU A 43 -3.84 -25.30 12.40
C LEU A 43 -2.44 -25.31 11.76
N SER A 44 -2.29 -25.85 10.53
CA SER A 44 -1.01 -25.86 9.81
C SER A 44 -0.69 -24.58 9.02
N SER A 45 -1.46 -23.50 9.20
CA SER A 45 -1.16 -22.20 8.58
C SER A 45 -0.04 -21.41 9.29
N ALA A 46 0.50 -21.92 10.41
CA ALA A 46 1.84 -21.55 10.86
C ALA A 46 2.90 -22.31 10.03
N ASN A 47 2.88 -22.13 8.71
CA ASN A 47 3.97 -22.57 7.85
C ASN A 47 5.22 -21.79 8.26
N SER A 48 6.11 -22.45 9.01
CA SER A 48 7.40 -21.95 9.49
C SER A 48 8.42 -21.71 8.36
N ASN A 49 7.98 -21.59 7.11
CA ASN A 49 8.77 -21.17 5.96
C ASN A 49 8.42 -19.75 5.45
N GLN A 50 7.83 -18.89 6.28
CA GLN A 50 7.67 -17.45 5.98
C GLN A 50 8.65 -16.57 6.80
N SER A 51 9.77 -17.14 7.25
CA SER A 51 10.88 -16.37 7.82
C SER A 51 11.82 -15.79 6.74
N SER A 52 11.61 -16.12 5.46
CA SER A 52 12.60 -15.92 4.38
C SER A 52 12.29 -14.77 3.41
N ASN A 53 11.20 -14.02 3.57
CA ASN A 53 10.98 -12.79 2.79
C ASN A 53 11.27 -11.54 3.65
N PRO A 54 12.56 -11.18 3.83
CA PRO A 54 12.91 -9.99 4.58
C PRO A 54 12.30 -8.74 3.93
N CYS A 55 12.00 -7.75 4.74
CA CYS A 55 11.62 -6.44 4.24
C CYS A 55 12.77 -5.85 3.41
N PRO A 56 12.52 -5.34 2.19
CA PRO A 56 13.56 -4.75 1.35
C PRO A 56 14.31 -3.60 2.03
N ASN A 57 15.62 -3.53 1.84
CA ASN A 57 16.49 -2.60 2.56
C ASN A 57 16.43 -1.14 2.05
N ASN A 58 15.79 -0.89 0.90
CA ASN A 58 15.79 0.41 0.22
C ASN A 58 14.36 0.90 -0.09
N ILE A 59 13.43 0.67 0.83
CA ILE A 59 12.08 1.21 0.70
C ILE A 59 12.11 2.73 0.71
N THR A 60 11.45 3.31 -0.28
CA THR A 60 11.22 4.75 -0.40
C THR A 60 9.75 5.03 -0.61
N ILE A 61 9.33 6.26 -0.32
CA ILE A 61 7.99 6.74 -0.67
C ILE A 61 7.98 7.08 -2.17
N SER A 62 6.99 6.56 -2.88
CA SER A 62 6.80 6.68 -4.33
C SER A 62 5.49 7.41 -4.63
N THR A 63 5.47 8.72 -4.42
CA THR A 63 4.31 9.57 -4.75
C THR A 63 4.58 10.43 -5.98
N SER A 64 3.51 10.77 -6.69
CA SER A 64 3.52 11.69 -7.83
C SER A 64 2.95 13.04 -7.44
N ASP A 65 3.35 14.09 -8.14
CA ASP A 65 2.75 15.41 -8.01
C ASP A 65 1.24 15.35 -8.29
N THR A 66 0.47 16.18 -7.57
CA THR A 66 -0.99 16.11 -7.54
C THR A 66 -1.60 17.47 -7.83
N ILE A 67 -2.65 17.49 -8.66
CA ILE A 67 -3.41 18.68 -9.02
C ILE A 67 -4.85 18.50 -8.54
N VAL A 68 -5.37 19.50 -7.85
CA VAL A 68 -6.75 19.55 -7.32
C VAL A 68 -7.30 20.99 -7.44
N GLN A 69 -8.55 21.23 -7.07
CA GLN A 69 -9.13 22.58 -7.01
C GLN A 69 -9.89 22.83 -5.71
N VAL A 70 -10.03 24.11 -5.37
CA VAL A 70 -10.85 24.56 -4.25
C VAL A 70 -12.30 24.07 -4.36
N GLY A 71 -12.86 23.62 -3.24
CA GLY A 71 -14.27 23.27 -3.12
C GLY A 71 -14.63 21.83 -3.53
N SER A 72 -13.69 21.08 -4.09
CA SER A 72 -13.89 19.69 -4.50
C SER A 72 -13.22 18.71 -3.54
N SER A 73 -13.96 17.70 -3.07
CA SER A 73 -13.35 16.63 -2.28
C SER A 73 -12.34 15.89 -3.14
N ILE A 74 -11.13 15.68 -2.60
CA ILE A 74 -10.13 14.87 -3.29
C ILE A 74 -10.48 13.40 -3.15
N ASN A 75 -10.21 12.60 -4.18
CA ASN A 75 -10.16 11.15 -4.02
C ASN A 75 -9.01 10.82 -3.05
N PRO A 76 -9.24 10.02 -1.99
CA PRO A 76 -8.20 9.77 -1.00
C PRO A 76 -6.87 9.32 -1.62
N LEU A 77 -5.83 10.13 -1.42
CA LEU A 77 -4.49 9.88 -1.93
C LEU A 77 -3.69 9.13 -0.87
N GLY A 78 -3.40 7.85 -1.10
CA GLY A 78 -2.58 7.05 -0.19
C GLY A 78 -1.09 7.18 -0.49
N ILE A 79 -0.25 7.22 0.57
CA ILE A 79 1.20 7.10 0.43
C ILE A 79 1.56 5.72 -0.13
N GLN A 80 2.29 5.70 -1.24
CA GLN A 80 2.77 4.48 -1.87
C GLN A 80 4.25 4.27 -1.58
N PHE A 81 4.69 3.02 -1.62
CA PHE A 81 6.07 2.61 -1.42
C PHE A 81 6.64 1.91 -2.64
N SER A 82 7.94 2.06 -2.85
CA SER A 82 8.70 1.29 -3.82
C SER A 82 10.06 0.91 -3.25
N ALA A 83 10.61 -0.18 -3.75
CA ALA A 83 11.96 -0.65 -3.46
C ALA A 83 12.54 -1.32 -4.70
N SER A 84 13.82 -1.66 -4.67
CA SER A 84 14.46 -2.43 -5.75
C SER A 84 15.11 -3.70 -5.20
N GLY A 85 14.85 -4.85 -5.81
CA GLY A 85 15.32 -6.16 -5.33
C GLY A 85 16.07 -6.97 -6.40
N PRO A 86 16.69 -8.09 -6.00
CA PRO A 86 17.30 -9.03 -6.94
C PRO A 86 16.26 -9.80 -7.77
N PRO A 87 16.60 -10.23 -9.01
CA PRO A 87 17.83 -9.89 -9.74
C PRO A 87 17.82 -8.44 -10.25
N SER A 88 18.97 -7.77 -10.17
CA SER A 88 19.29 -6.51 -10.87
C SER A 88 18.35 -5.31 -10.64
N GLY A 89 17.93 -5.05 -9.41
CA GLY A 89 17.18 -3.82 -9.10
C GLY A 89 15.75 -3.82 -9.63
N SER A 90 15.17 -5.01 -9.82
CA SER A 90 13.76 -5.18 -10.19
C SER A 90 12.86 -4.41 -9.22
N ALA A 91 11.93 -3.62 -9.77
CA ALA A 91 11.04 -2.81 -8.96
C ALA A 91 10.11 -3.70 -8.13
N ILE A 92 10.07 -3.44 -6.82
CA ILE A 92 9.13 -4.05 -5.89
C ILE A 92 7.96 -3.09 -5.73
N SER A 93 6.75 -3.59 -6.02
CA SER A 93 5.53 -2.79 -6.00
C SER A 93 5.07 -2.45 -4.57
N ASN A 94 4.27 -1.39 -4.45
CA ASN A 94 3.64 -0.99 -3.19
C ASN A 94 2.84 -2.13 -2.53
N SER A 95 2.09 -2.90 -3.31
CA SER A 95 1.28 -4.02 -2.79
C SER A 95 2.15 -5.10 -2.14
N THR A 96 3.28 -5.44 -2.75
CA THR A 96 4.23 -6.42 -2.21
C THR A 96 4.85 -5.92 -0.90
N ILE A 97 5.16 -4.63 -0.82
CA ILE A 97 5.75 -4.01 0.38
C ILE A 97 4.75 -3.95 1.53
N THR A 98 3.55 -3.42 1.27
CA THR A 98 2.52 -3.17 2.31
C THR A 98 1.88 -4.45 2.87
N THR A 99 1.88 -5.54 2.09
CA THR A 99 1.41 -6.85 2.57
C THR A 99 2.51 -7.68 3.24
N ASN A 100 3.78 -7.25 3.15
CA ASN A 100 4.89 -7.91 3.82
C ASN A 100 4.86 -7.58 5.33
N ARG A 101 4.55 -8.58 6.17
CA ARG A 101 4.49 -8.40 7.63
C ARG A 101 5.81 -7.98 8.27
N ASN A 102 6.94 -8.21 7.59
CA ASN A 102 8.25 -7.74 8.03
C ASN A 102 8.48 -6.25 7.74
N CYS A 103 7.60 -5.61 6.95
CA CYS A 103 7.61 -4.18 6.69
C CYS A 103 6.48 -3.51 7.48
N GLN A 104 6.81 -2.89 8.61
CA GLN A 104 5.82 -2.23 9.45
C GLN A 104 5.87 -0.71 9.23
N PHE A 105 4.71 -0.13 8.95
CA PHE A 105 4.53 1.31 8.77
C PHE A 105 3.53 1.84 9.78
N SER A 106 3.80 3.00 10.35
CA SER A 106 2.95 3.64 11.35
C SER A 106 3.18 5.15 11.38
N ASN A 107 2.29 5.88 12.04
CA ASN A 107 2.42 7.32 12.27
C ASN A 107 2.67 8.09 10.96
N TYR A 108 1.71 7.99 10.05
CA TYR A 108 1.73 8.75 8.81
C TYR A 108 1.45 10.23 9.10
N THR A 109 2.29 11.10 8.55
CA THR A 109 2.19 12.54 8.75
C THR A 109 2.47 13.28 7.46
N ALA A 110 1.93 14.50 7.36
CA ALA A 110 2.14 15.39 6.23
C ALA A 110 2.24 16.82 6.75
N ALA A 111 3.24 17.56 6.27
CA ALA A 111 3.39 18.98 6.53
C ALA A 111 3.09 19.78 5.26
N ASN A 112 2.61 21.02 5.44
CA ASN A 112 2.24 21.95 4.36
C ASN A 112 1.13 21.44 3.43
N LEU A 113 0.21 20.62 3.94
CA LEU A 113 -1.01 20.29 3.17
C LEU A 113 -1.81 21.58 2.89
N PRO A 114 -2.36 21.74 1.68
CA PRO A 114 -3.32 22.80 1.40
C PRO A 114 -4.46 22.83 2.43
N THR A 115 -4.91 24.03 2.77
CA THR A 115 -5.93 24.23 3.80
C THR A 115 -7.20 23.47 3.43
N GLY A 116 -7.72 22.65 4.34
CA GLY A 116 -8.90 21.81 4.13
C GLY A 116 -8.59 20.36 3.74
N LEU A 117 -7.32 20.02 3.58
CA LEU A 117 -6.84 18.65 3.47
C LEU A 117 -6.24 18.16 4.79
N SER A 118 -6.32 16.85 5.01
CA SER A 118 -5.77 16.18 6.19
C SER A 118 -5.24 14.80 5.82
N ILE A 119 -4.33 14.27 6.64
CA ILE A 119 -3.83 12.90 6.51
C ILE A 119 -4.31 12.05 7.68
N SER A 120 -4.76 10.83 7.37
CA SER A 120 -5.02 9.80 8.38
C SER A 120 -3.69 9.23 8.89
N SER A 121 -3.41 9.34 10.19
CA SER A 121 -2.17 8.85 10.78
C SER A 121 -2.04 7.32 10.83
N SER A 122 -3.15 6.60 10.62
CA SER A 122 -3.20 5.14 10.61
C SER A 122 -3.08 4.55 9.21
N THR A 123 -3.62 5.22 8.19
CA THR A 123 -3.68 4.69 6.82
C THR A 123 -2.81 5.46 5.82
N GLY A 124 -2.34 6.66 6.18
CA GLY A 124 -1.62 7.54 5.26
C GLY A 124 -2.48 8.11 4.13
N ALA A 125 -3.81 7.98 4.21
CA ALA A 125 -4.73 8.53 3.23
C ALA A 125 -4.89 10.03 3.45
N ILE A 126 -4.56 10.83 2.43
CA ILE A 126 -4.80 12.26 2.38
C ILE A 126 -6.19 12.49 1.80
N SER A 127 -7.06 13.22 2.50
CA SER A 127 -8.45 13.47 2.09
C SER A 127 -8.94 14.83 2.59
N GLY A 128 -10.09 15.27 2.07
CA GLY A 128 -10.73 16.53 2.43
C GLY A 128 -11.08 17.38 1.21
N ILE A 129 -11.44 18.63 1.48
CA ILE A 129 -11.85 19.63 0.47
C ILE A 129 -10.91 20.82 0.63
N PRO A 130 -10.00 21.11 -0.32
CA PRO A 130 -9.12 22.25 -0.21
C PRO A 130 -9.92 23.55 -0.35
N THR A 131 -9.50 24.60 0.36
CA THR A 131 -10.23 25.87 0.48
C THR A 131 -9.45 27.06 -0.05
N VAL A 132 -8.15 26.90 -0.27
CA VAL A 132 -7.24 27.95 -0.72
C VAL A 132 -6.44 27.43 -1.92
N ALA A 133 -6.44 28.21 -2.99
CA ALA A 133 -5.64 27.93 -4.18
C ALA A 133 -4.16 28.25 -3.95
N GLY A 134 -3.27 27.55 -4.63
CA GLY A 134 -1.83 27.73 -4.56
C GLY A 134 -1.07 26.42 -4.77
N ALA A 135 0.23 26.55 -5.08
CA ALA A 135 1.14 25.42 -5.12
C ALA A 135 1.87 25.30 -3.78
N THR A 136 2.01 24.06 -3.30
CA THR A 136 2.66 23.75 -2.03
C THR A 136 3.58 22.55 -2.19
N ALA A 137 4.76 22.61 -1.56
CA ALA A 137 5.64 21.46 -1.41
C ALA A 137 5.24 20.72 -0.13
N VAL A 138 4.48 19.63 -0.31
CA VAL A 138 3.99 18.80 0.79
C VAL A 138 5.09 17.84 1.20
N THR A 139 5.44 17.84 2.49
CA THR A 139 6.42 16.89 3.04
C THR A 139 5.67 15.74 3.69
N LEU A 140 5.78 14.55 3.10
CA LEU A 140 5.21 13.31 3.61
C LEU A 140 6.23 12.60 4.49
N SER A 141 5.80 12.10 5.63
CA SER A 141 6.63 11.31 6.54
C SER A 141 5.88 10.11 7.10
N VAL A 142 6.59 9.00 7.29
CA VAL A 142 6.05 7.79 7.91
C VAL A 142 7.12 7.11 8.75
N THR A 143 6.72 6.55 9.88
CA THR A 143 7.60 5.71 10.71
C THR A 143 7.63 4.31 10.13
N PHE A 144 8.82 3.83 9.78
CA PHE A 144 9.06 2.55 9.12
C PHE A 144 9.97 1.68 9.98
N LYS A 145 9.58 0.41 10.16
CA LYS A 145 10.33 -0.57 10.93
C LYS A 145 10.54 -1.85 10.11
N PRO A 146 11.70 -2.02 9.45
CA PRO A 146 12.00 -3.24 8.70
C PRO A 146 12.42 -4.37 9.63
N ASN A 147 11.96 -5.60 9.37
CA ASN A 147 12.41 -6.83 10.02
C ASN A 147 12.42 -6.77 11.56
N ASN A 148 11.48 -6.02 12.15
CA ASN A 148 11.39 -5.75 13.59
C ASN A 148 12.65 -5.10 14.21
N THR A 149 13.46 -4.40 13.41
CA THR A 149 14.66 -3.65 13.84
C THR A 149 14.32 -2.25 14.37
N SER A 150 15.30 -1.37 14.56
CA SER A 150 15.05 0.02 14.96
C SER A 150 14.19 0.75 13.93
N ALA A 151 13.23 1.55 14.41
CA ALA A 151 12.41 2.36 13.53
C ALA A 151 13.21 3.51 12.91
N VAL A 152 12.90 3.83 11.65
CA VAL A 152 13.43 4.96 10.89
C VAL A 152 12.28 5.78 10.32
N THR A 153 12.51 7.05 10.00
CA THR A 153 11.51 7.89 9.34
C THR A 153 11.82 7.98 7.85
N LEU A 154 10.88 7.56 7.01
CA LEU A 154 10.93 7.81 5.57
C LEU A 154 10.28 9.16 5.30
N THR A 155 10.92 9.97 4.45
CA THR A 155 10.41 11.30 4.08
C THR A 155 10.47 11.49 2.57
N LYS A 156 9.45 12.15 2.00
CA LYS A 156 9.38 12.51 0.58
C LYS A 156 8.64 13.81 0.40
N ILE A 157 9.10 14.62 -0.54
CA ILE A 157 8.40 15.82 -0.98
C ILE A 157 7.63 15.49 -2.25
N MET A 158 6.38 15.92 -2.30
CA MET A 158 5.55 15.96 -3.51
C MET A 158 5.03 17.39 -3.70
N ASN A 159 4.84 17.82 -4.94
CA ASN A 159 4.19 19.09 -5.21
C ASN A 159 2.68 18.87 -5.29
N MET A 160 1.92 19.72 -4.61
CA MET A 160 0.48 19.78 -4.71
C MET A 160 0.04 21.16 -5.17
N THR A 161 -0.67 21.21 -6.30
CA THR A 161 -1.21 22.46 -6.86
C THR A 161 -2.72 22.46 -6.70
N VAL A 162 -3.23 23.44 -5.96
CA VAL A 162 -4.66 23.71 -5.84
C VAL A 162 -5.01 24.87 -6.76
N HIS A 163 -5.86 24.64 -7.74
CA HIS A 163 -6.42 25.70 -8.58
C HIS A 163 -7.60 26.39 -7.90
N THR A 164 -7.92 27.61 -8.33
CA THR A 164 -9.16 28.28 -7.94
C THR A 164 -10.38 27.45 -8.34
N ALA A 165 -11.48 27.61 -7.61
CA ALA A 165 -12.70 26.88 -7.90
C ALA A 165 -13.16 27.20 -9.33
N GLY A 166 -13.35 26.17 -10.15
CA GLY A 166 -13.75 26.33 -11.54
C GLY A 166 -12.62 26.70 -12.51
N ASP A 167 -11.34 26.65 -12.11
CA ASP A 167 -10.21 26.84 -13.04
C ASP A 167 -9.84 25.57 -13.81
N LEU A 168 -10.12 24.40 -13.24
CA LEU A 168 -10.00 23.11 -13.93
C LEU A 168 -11.21 22.90 -14.86
N THR A 169 -11.51 23.92 -15.67
CA THR A 169 -12.60 23.87 -16.63
C THR A 169 -12.18 23.14 -17.88
N CYS A 170 -12.93 22.10 -18.19
CA CYS A 170 -13.20 21.75 -19.56
C CYS A 170 -13.61 22.97 -20.37
N ASN A 171 -13.02 23.16 -21.55
CA ASN A 171 -13.43 24.18 -22.49
C ASN A 171 -14.57 23.64 -23.37
N THR A 172 -15.52 24.50 -23.74
CA THR A 172 -16.61 24.22 -24.68
C THR A 172 -16.18 24.34 -26.15
N VAL A 173 -15.00 24.91 -26.40
CA VAL A 173 -14.35 24.99 -27.72
C VAL A 173 -12.96 24.40 -27.57
N GLY A 174 -12.70 23.27 -28.24
CA GLY A 174 -11.52 22.44 -28.03
C GLY A 174 -10.20 23.22 -28.14
N VAL A 175 -9.53 23.41 -26.99
CA VAL A 175 -8.16 23.94 -26.95
C VAL A 175 -7.12 22.85 -27.25
N ALA A 176 -7.51 21.58 -27.17
CA ALA A 176 -6.70 20.46 -27.65
C ALA A 176 -6.90 20.24 -29.16
N PHE A 177 -5.79 20.06 -29.89
CA PHE A 177 -5.78 19.85 -31.33
C PHE A 177 -6.62 18.62 -31.71
N GLY A 178 -7.67 18.82 -32.52
CA GLY A 178 -8.54 17.73 -33.00
C GLY A 178 -9.84 17.53 -32.21
N CYS A 179 -10.08 18.26 -31.12
CA CYS A 179 -11.36 18.21 -30.41
C CYS A 179 -12.40 19.14 -31.05
N ALA A 180 -13.16 18.62 -32.00
CA ALA A 180 -14.23 19.31 -32.72
C ALA A 180 -15.43 18.38 -33.00
N GLY A 181 -16.55 18.95 -33.46
CA GLY A 181 -17.72 18.16 -33.86
C GLY A 181 -18.43 17.50 -32.67
N THR A 182 -18.56 16.17 -32.68
CA THR A 182 -19.30 15.39 -31.67
C THR A 182 -18.61 15.32 -30.31
N ASN A 183 -17.32 15.66 -30.25
CA ASN A 183 -16.52 15.65 -29.01
C ASN A 183 -15.83 17.01 -28.80
N PRO A 184 -16.60 18.11 -28.59
CA PRO A 184 -16.05 19.45 -28.58
C PRO A 184 -15.34 19.81 -27.26
N TYR A 185 -15.51 18.99 -26.22
CA TYR A 185 -15.01 19.31 -24.88
C TYR A 185 -13.60 18.75 -24.69
N SER A 186 -12.70 19.55 -24.14
CA SER A 186 -11.34 19.16 -23.79
C SER A 186 -10.80 20.00 -22.65
N CYS A 187 -9.66 19.63 -22.08
CA CYS A 187 -8.92 20.50 -21.14
C CYS A 187 -7.45 20.60 -21.54
N ALA A 188 -6.76 21.60 -21.02
CA ALA A 188 -5.34 21.83 -21.32
C ALA A 188 -4.41 20.68 -20.86
N ASN A 189 -4.86 19.84 -19.93
CA ASN A 189 -4.07 18.78 -19.30
C ASN A 189 -4.31 17.40 -19.93
N SER A 190 -5.03 17.32 -21.06
CA SER A 190 -5.30 16.06 -21.77
C SER A 190 -5.45 16.28 -23.28
N ASN A 191 -4.96 15.32 -24.07
CA ASN A 191 -5.21 15.25 -25.51
C ASN A 191 -6.52 14.50 -25.85
N SER A 192 -7.31 14.14 -24.83
CA SER A 192 -8.60 13.47 -25.01
C SER A 192 -9.72 14.49 -25.30
N CYS A 193 -10.75 14.03 -26.01
CA CYS A 193 -11.94 14.82 -26.31
C CYS A 193 -13.19 14.10 -25.77
N TRP A 194 -14.09 14.84 -25.14
CA TRP A 194 -15.33 14.30 -24.57
C TRP A 194 -16.54 14.79 -25.34
N THR A 195 -17.60 13.97 -25.35
CA THR A 195 -18.90 14.27 -25.99
C THR A 195 -19.79 15.17 -25.15
N SER A 196 -19.53 15.29 -23.85
CA SER A 196 -20.28 16.17 -22.95
C SER A 196 -19.36 16.94 -22.01
N TYR A 197 -19.76 18.16 -21.67
CA TYR A 197 -19.08 18.98 -20.67
C TYR A 197 -18.99 18.27 -19.31
N SER A 198 -20.03 17.53 -18.94
CA SER A 198 -20.08 16.77 -17.70
C SER A 198 -19.09 15.62 -17.68
N SER A 199 -18.93 14.90 -18.80
CA SER A 199 -17.96 13.81 -18.92
C SER A 199 -16.53 14.32 -18.87
N CYS A 200 -16.28 15.47 -19.50
CA CYS A 200 -14.99 16.13 -19.45
C CYS A 200 -14.63 16.53 -18.01
N LYS A 201 -15.57 17.15 -17.28
CA LYS A 201 -15.37 17.52 -15.86
C LYS A 201 -15.30 16.33 -14.92
N ALA A 202 -15.84 15.17 -15.29
CA ALA A 202 -15.75 13.95 -14.49
C ALA A 202 -14.45 13.18 -14.75
N ASP A 203 -13.71 13.54 -15.80
CA ASP A 203 -12.47 12.88 -16.15
C ASP A 203 -11.33 13.40 -15.28
N SER A 204 -10.64 12.51 -14.56
CA SER A 204 -9.54 12.86 -13.66
C SER A 204 -8.42 13.71 -14.27
N LYS A 205 -8.29 13.75 -15.61
CA LYS A 205 -7.33 14.62 -16.31
C LYS A 205 -7.85 16.03 -16.57
N CYS A 206 -9.17 16.22 -16.57
CA CYS A 206 -9.86 17.45 -16.96
C CYS A 206 -10.85 18.03 -15.96
N GLY A 207 -11.24 17.26 -14.95
CA GLY A 207 -11.89 17.73 -13.73
C GLY A 207 -11.68 16.72 -12.60
N TYR A 208 -10.82 17.06 -11.65
CA TYR A 208 -11.10 17.97 -10.52
C TYR A 208 -11.81 19.24 -10.88
#